data_AF-A0A1Y2X9N8-F1
#
_entry.id   AF-A0A1Y2X9N8-F1
#
_cell.length_a   1.000
_cell.length_b   1.000
_cell.length_c   1.000
_cell.angle_alpha   90.00
_cell.angle_beta   90.00
_cell.angle_gamma   90.00
#
_symmetry.space_group_name_H-M   'P 1'
#
loop_
_entity.id
_entity.type
_entity.pdbx_description
1 polymer ?
#
loop_
_entity_poly.entity_id
_entity_poly.type
_entity_poly.pdbx_seq_one_letter_code
_entity_poly.pdbx_strand_id
1 'polypeptide(L)'
;MLRVYNLGYDSWETVYFQRFTVIATELMLIYALQLFVESSHGVTKRAAQAAAISIFLSPGLLIIDHIHFQYNGAMYGILILSLVLARQKTGLLASGIVFAALLCMKHIYLYLAPAYFVYLLRTYCLSPKSIFRIQFLNCVKLGSGIIGIFGLAFGPFALKNQIPQILSRLFPFSRGLCHAYWAPNVWAMYSFVDRVLIFVAPRLGLPVKSEAINSVTRGLVGDTAFAVLPEITPNICFALTLLFQVIPLVRLFSRPNWDAFIGAVTLCGYSSFLFGWHVHEKAILLVIIPFSLIALKDRRHLSAFRPLAVSGHVSLFPLLFTPAELPIKTVYTIFWLVLFLMVFDRTAPASNRPRFFLFDRFTILYITVSIPLIVYCSLLHRIIFGKSYEFLPLMFMSSYSAIGVVGSWIGFMVVYFTS
;
A
#
# COMPACT_ATOMS: atom_id res chain seq x y z
N MET A 1 20.14 33.39 6.19
CA MET A 1 19.65 33.48 4.79
C MET A 1 19.89 32.13 4.13
N LEU A 2 18.85 31.44 3.66
CA LEU A 2 18.95 30.11 3.04
C LEU A 2 19.85 30.20 1.78
N ARG A 3 21.06 29.62 1.81
CA ARG A 3 21.95 29.57 0.64
C ARG A 3 21.55 28.38 -0.23
N VAL A 4 20.71 28.64 -1.24
CA VAL A 4 20.12 27.65 -2.16
C VAL A 4 21.19 26.84 -2.93
N TYR A 5 22.43 27.33 -3.00
CA TYR A 5 23.55 26.66 -3.69
C TYR A 5 24.45 25.78 -2.80
N ASN A 6 24.09 25.57 -1.52
CA ASN A 6 24.89 24.71 -0.63
C ASN A 6 24.59 23.22 -0.87
N LEU A 7 24.84 22.76 -2.09
CA LEU A 7 24.78 21.35 -2.47
C LEU A 7 25.75 20.56 -1.59
N GLY A 8 25.24 19.59 -0.83
CA GLY A 8 26.05 18.79 0.11
C GLY A 8 26.14 19.34 1.54
N TYR A 9 25.26 20.27 1.94
CA TYR A 9 25.17 20.67 3.35
C TYR A 9 24.72 19.51 4.24
N ASP A 10 25.66 18.96 5.01
CA ASP A 10 25.50 17.74 5.81
C ASP A 10 25.74 17.99 7.32
N SER A 11 25.37 19.18 7.80
CA SER A 11 25.56 19.52 9.20
C SER A 11 24.66 18.69 10.13
N TRP A 12 25.15 18.38 11.33
CA TRP A 12 24.37 17.65 12.35
C TRP A 12 23.07 18.38 12.70
N GLU A 13 23.07 19.71 12.72
CA GLU A 13 21.89 20.53 12.95
C GLU A 13 20.82 20.31 11.89
N THR A 14 21.23 20.15 10.62
CA THR A 14 20.31 19.86 9.52
C THR A 14 19.71 18.47 9.66
N VAL A 15 20.53 17.48 10.01
CA VAL A 15 20.07 16.11 10.27
C VAL A 15 19.09 16.09 11.44
N TYR A 16 19.41 16.75 12.56
CA TYR A 16 18.51 16.84 13.71
C TYR A 16 17.21 17.54 13.38
N PHE A 17 17.26 18.67 12.67
CA PHE A 17 16.07 19.39 12.22
C PHE A 17 15.19 18.49 11.35
N GLN A 18 15.77 17.83 10.35
CA GLN A 18 15.07 16.89 9.49
C GLN A 18 14.39 15.78 10.31
N ARG A 19 15.14 15.04 11.15
CA ARG A 19 14.55 13.95 11.96
C ARG A 19 13.48 14.45 12.93
N PHE A 20 13.70 15.59 13.59
CA PHE A 20 12.72 16.15 14.52
C PHE A 20 11.43 16.56 13.82
N THR A 21 11.51 17.16 12.63
CA THR A 21 10.29 17.52 11.89
C THR A 21 9.45 16.29 11.50
N VAL A 22 10.08 15.18 11.12
CA VAL A 22 9.37 13.91 10.84
C VAL A 22 8.65 13.44 12.11
N ILE A 23 9.36 13.34 13.24
CA ILE A 23 8.79 12.93 14.54
C ILE A 23 7.64 13.86 14.96
N ALA A 24 7.81 15.17 14.84
CA ALA A 24 6.80 16.15 15.22
C ALA A 24 5.53 16.03 14.36
N THR A 25 5.68 15.84 13.05
CA THR A 25 4.52 15.64 12.16
C THR A 25 3.84 14.29 12.37
N GLU A 26 4.55 13.28 12.86
CA GLU A 26 3.99 11.96 13.19
C GLU A 26 3.01 12.00 14.38
N LEU A 27 3.01 13.07 15.19
CA LEU A 27 1.95 13.31 16.18
C LEU A 27 0.54 13.31 15.57
N MET A 28 0.43 13.67 14.29
CA MET A 28 -0.82 13.56 13.52
C MET A 28 -1.31 12.11 13.41
N LEU A 29 -0.40 11.15 13.26
CA LEU A 29 -0.73 9.72 13.25
C LEU A 29 -1.26 9.28 14.61
N ILE A 30 -0.59 9.66 15.69
CA ILE A 30 -1.00 9.34 17.06
C ILE A 30 -2.41 9.87 17.34
N TYR A 31 -2.67 11.13 16.98
CA TYR A 31 -3.98 11.75 17.13
C TYR A 31 -5.08 10.99 16.38
N ALA A 32 -4.84 10.65 15.10
CA ALA A 32 -5.81 9.91 14.29
C ALA A 32 -6.09 8.49 14.83
N LEU A 33 -5.04 7.81 15.31
CA LEU A 33 -5.16 6.48 15.91
C LEU A 33 -5.91 6.51 17.25
N GLN A 34 -5.71 7.55 18.06
CA GLN A 34 -6.46 7.75 19.29
C GLN A 34 -7.96 7.91 19.00
N LEU A 35 -8.32 8.73 18.02
CA LEU A 35 -9.72 8.89 17.59
C LEU A 35 -10.31 7.59 17.04
N PHE A 36 -9.51 6.79 16.31
CA PHE A 36 -9.94 5.47 15.85
C PHE A 36 -10.30 4.56 17.04
N VAL A 37 -9.46 4.52 18.07
CA VAL A 37 -9.70 3.73 19.30
C VAL A 37 -10.93 4.23 20.04
N GLU A 38 -11.09 5.54 20.20
CA GLU A 38 -12.23 6.16 20.90
C GLU A 38 -13.56 5.93 20.18
N SER A 39 -13.53 5.89 18.85
CA SER A 39 -14.70 5.58 18.02
C SER A 39 -15.15 4.10 18.11
N SER A 40 -14.39 3.24 18.82
CA SER A 40 -14.67 1.82 18.96
C SER A 40 -15.11 1.49 20.40
N HIS A 41 -16.13 0.64 20.55
CA HIS A 41 -16.77 0.37 21.85
C HIS A 41 -16.75 -1.12 22.24
N GLY A 42 -16.84 -1.40 23.55
CA GLY A 42 -16.91 -2.75 24.08
C GLY A 42 -15.69 -3.61 23.74
N VAL A 43 -15.95 -4.87 23.38
CA VAL A 43 -14.90 -5.87 23.03
C VAL A 43 -14.04 -5.42 21.85
N THR A 44 -14.62 -4.66 20.90
CA THR A 44 -13.90 -4.16 19.71
C THR A 44 -12.89 -3.07 20.03
N LYS A 45 -13.00 -2.40 21.19
CA LYS A 45 -12.05 -1.35 21.60
C LYS A 45 -10.66 -1.91 21.84
N ARG A 46 -10.54 -3.08 22.47
CA ARG A 46 -9.24 -3.76 22.68
C ARG A 46 -8.59 -4.16 21.37
N ALA A 47 -9.38 -4.65 20.42
CA ALA A 47 -8.92 -4.94 19.07
C ALA A 47 -8.45 -3.66 18.35
N ALA A 48 -9.22 -2.57 18.41
CA ALA A 48 -8.82 -1.29 17.84
C ALA A 48 -7.52 -0.74 18.46
N GLN A 49 -7.34 -0.89 19.78
CA GLN A 49 -6.09 -0.53 20.48
C GLN A 49 -4.90 -1.35 19.97
N ALA A 50 -5.05 -2.68 19.86
CA ALA A 50 -3.99 -3.54 19.35
C ALA A 50 -3.60 -3.17 17.91
N ALA A 51 -4.59 -2.91 17.04
CA ALA A 51 -4.36 -2.46 15.68
C ALA A 51 -3.68 -1.08 15.62
N ALA A 52 -4.10 -0.14 16.48
CA ALA A 52 -3.51 1.20 16.55
C ALA A 52 -2.04 1.16 16.96
N ILE A 53 -1.70 0.42 18.02
CA ILE A 53 -0.32 0.26 18.48
C ILE A 53 0.51 -0.45 17.40
N SER A 54 -0.07 -1.44 16.71
CA SER A 54 0.57 -2.14 15.59
C SER A 54 0.93 -1.19 14.45
N ILE A 55 0.01 -0.31 14.03
CA ILE A 55 0.24 0.69 13.00
C ILE A 55 1.33 1.67 13.44
N PHE A 56 1.25 2.21 14.66
CA PHE A 56 2.21 3.19 15.18
C PHE A 56 3.63 2.62 15.24
N LEU A 57 3.77 1.36 15.68
CA LEU A 57 5.06 0.68 15.75
C LEU A 57 5.43 -0.05 14.44
N SER A 58 4.75 0.23 13.33
CA SER A 58 4.97 -0.49 12.08
C SER A 58 6.42 -0.35 11.60
N PRO A 59 7.11 -1.48 11.30
CA PRO A 59 8.45 -1.44 10.71
C PRO A 59 8.48 -0.70 9.38
N GLY A 60 7.37 -0.68 8.63
CA GLY A 60 7.29 0.04 7.37
C GLY A 60 7.41 1.55 7.54
N LEU A 61 6.79 2.12 8.58
CA LEU A 61 6.92 3.54 8.89
C LEU A 61 8.33 3.86 9.43
N LEU A 62 8.88 3.01 10.29
CA LEU A 62 10.26 3.17 10.77
C LEU A 62 11.26 3.21 9.61
N ILE A 63 11.18 2.24 8.70
CA ILE A 63 12.09 2.14 7.55
C ILE A 63 11.91 3.33 6.59
N ILE A 64 10.66 3.66 6.25
CA ILE A 64 10.40 4.62 5.17
C ILE A 64 10.54 6.07 5.65
N ASP A 65 10.12 6.38 6.87
CA ASP A 65 10.11 7.76 7.37
C ASP A 65 11.36 8.09 8.19
N HIS A 66 11.69 7.24 9.16
CA HIS A 66 12.77 7.53 10.11
C HIS A 66 14.14 7.15 9.61
N ILE A 67 14.25 6.22 8.65
CA ILE A 67 15.52 5.86 8.00
C ILE A 67 15.59 6.56 6.63
N HIS A 68 14.66 6.27 5.72
CA HIS A 68 14.59 6.84 4.35
C HIS A 68 14.11 8.30 4.23
N PHE A 69 13.83 8.97 5.34
CA PHE A 69 13.44 10.38 5.41
C PHE A 69 12.22 10.73 4.53
N GLN A 70 11.04 10.37 5.02
CA GLN A 70 9.75 10.72 4.41
C GLN A 70 8.74 11.12 5.49
N TYR A 71 7.65 11.75 5.07
CA TYR A 71 6.57 12.21 5.95
C TYR A 71 5.30 11.35 5.82
N ASN A 72 5.44 10.04 5.55
CA ASN A 72 4.26 9.21 5.29
C ASN A 72 3.40 8.98 6.52
N GLY A 73 3.96 8.89 7.73
CA GLY A 73 3.26 8.73 9.00
C GLY A 73 2.26 9.85 9.21
N ALA A 74 2.66 11.10 8.97
CA ALA A 74 1.75 12.25 9.01
C ALA A 74 0.61 12.11 7.98
N MET A 75 0.93 11.76 6.73
CA MET A 75 -0.07 11.58 5.66
C MET A 75 -1.00 10.38 5.90
N TYR A 76 -0.50 9.28 6.44
CA TYR A 76 -1.31 8.14 6.88
C TYR A 76 -2.16 8.50 8.11
N GLY A 77 -1.69 9.38 8.99
CA GLY A 77 -2.49 9.98 10.06
C GLY A 77 -3.68 10.74 9.49
N ILE A 78 -3.47 11.59 8.47
CA ILE A 78 -4.54 12.30 7.78
C ILE A 78 -5.49 11.32 7.06
N LEU A 79 -4.97 10.26 6.44
CA LEU A 79 -5.78 9.20 5.85
C LEU A 79 -6.68 8.54 6.90
N ILE A 80 -6.11 8.05 8.00
CA ILE A 80 -6.85 7.40 9.08
C ILE A 80 -7.88 8.37 9.68
N LEU A 81 -7.52 9.63 9.91
CA LEU A 81 -8.46 10.65 10.39
C LEU A 81 -9.66 10.76 9.44
N SER A 82 -9.42 10.87 8.13
CA SER A 82 -10.50 10.95 7.15
C SER A 82 -11.39 9.70 7.15
N LEU A 83 -10.82 8.50 7.34
CA LEU A 83 -11.57 7.25 7.44
C LEU A 83 -12.39 7.18 8.73
N VAL A 84 -11.85 7.64 9.86
CA VAL A 84 -12.55 7.67 11.16
C VAL A 84 -13.71 8.66 11.13
N LEU A 85 -13.51 9.86 10.55
CA LEU A 85 -14.57 10.85 10.36
C LEU A 85 -15.74 10.29 9.52
N ALA A 86 -15.45 9.41 8.57
CA ALA A 86 -16.46 8.76 7.73
C ALA A 86 -17.36 7.76 8.48
N ARG A 87 -17.04 7.43 9.73
CA ARG A 87 -17.77 6.47 10.56
C ARG A 87 -19.12 7.02 11.03
N GLN A 88 -19.22 8.34 11.21
CA GLN A 88 -20.44 9.02 11.62
C GLN A 88 -21.00 9.89 10.49
N LYS A 89 -22.33 10.00 10.40
CA LYS A 89 -22.99 10.78 9.33
C LYS A 89 -22.61 12.26 9.34
N THR A 90 -22.41 12.84 10.53
CA THR A 90 -21.98 14.23 10.72
C THR A 90 -20.58 14.50 10.20
N GLY A 91 -19.70 13.49 10.22
CA GLY A 91 -18.30 13.60 9.80
C GLY A 91 -18.06 13.35 8.30
N LEU A 92 -19.08 13.00 7.50
CA LEU A 92 -18.90 12.66 6.08
C LEU A 92 -18.33 13.82 5.25
N LEU A 93 -18.81 15.05 5.48
CA LEU A 93 -18.28 16.24 4.78
C LEU A 93 -16.80 16.48 5.15
N ALA A 94 -16.48 16.42 6.45
CA ALA A 94 -15.13 16.58 6.95
C ALA A 94 -14.19 15.48 6.41
N SER A 95 -14.66 14.23 6.35
CA SER A 95 -13.94 13.11 5.74
C SER A 95 -13.52 13.42 4.29
N GLY A 96 -14.46 13.89 3.47
CA GLY A 96 -14.17 14.26 2.08
C GLY A 96 -13.18 15.42 1.94
N ILE A 97 -13.32 16.46 2.77
CA ILE A 97 -12.43 17.64 2.76
C ILE A 97 -11.02 17.27 3.22
N VAL A 98 -10.89 16.51 4.32
CA VAL A 98 -9.59 16.05 4.84
C VAL A 98 -8.89 15.12 3.83
N PHE A 99 -9.64 14.23 3.16
CA PHE A 99 -9.09 13.40 2.08
C PHE A 99 -8.68 14.23 0.85
N ALA A 100 -9.43 15.27 0.49
CA ALA A 100 -9.03 16.18 -0.59
C ALA A 100 -7.72 16.92 -0.26
N ALA A 101 -7.52 17.32 1.00
CA ALA A 101 -6.25 17.90 1.45
C ALA A 101 -5.10 16.89 1.33
N LEU A 102 -5.34 15.63 1.73
CA LEU A 102 -4.37 14.55 1.58
C LEU A 102 -3.96 14.30 0.11
N LEU A 103 -4.92 14.33 -0.82
CA LEU A 103 -4.65 14.22 -2.26
C LEU A 103 -3.72 15.34 -2.76
N CYS A 104 -3.91 16.55 -2.24
CA CYS A 104 -3.05 17.69 -2.57
C CYS A 104 -1.64 17.58 -1.96
N MET A 105 -1.48 16.86 -0.83
CA MET A 105 -0.16 16.57 -0.25
C MET A 105 0.60 15.51 -1.06
N LYS A 106 -0.06 14.43 -1.47
CA LYS A 106 0.56 13.36 -2.27
C LYS A 106 -0.46 12.70 -3.19
N HIS A 107 -0.23 12.79 -4.49
CA HIS A 107 -1.14 12.27 -5.51
C HIS A 107 -1.30 10.74 -5.49
N ILE A 108 -0.43 9.98 -4.81
CA ILE A 108 -0.55 8.52 -4.71
C ILE A 108 -1.86 8.07 -4.05
N TYR A 109 -2.46 8.92 -3.20
CA TYR A 109 -3.76 8.65 -2.59
C TYR A 109 -4.92 8.69 -3.59
N LEU A 110 -4.69 9.14 -4.83
CA LEU A 110 -5.67 9.10 -5.91
C LEU A 110 -6.17 7.67 -6.17
N TYR A 111 -5.34 6.66 -5.91
CA TYR A 111 -5.75 5.25 -5.99
C TYR A 111 -6.88 4.87 -5.03
N LEU A 112 -7.05 5.60 -3.93
CA LEU A 112 -8.10 5.37 -2.95
C LEU A 112 -9.36 6.22 -3.24
N ALA A 113 -9.23 7.26 -4.06
CA ALA A 113 -10.30 8.23 -4.34
C ALA A 113 -11.59 7.61 -4.89
N PRO A 114 -11.58 6.57 -5.75
CA PRO A 114 -12.81 5.93 -6.21
C PRO A 114 -13.69 5.42 -5.06
N ALA A 115 -13.11 4.86 -4.01
CA ALA A 115 -13.85 4.40 -2.83
C ALA A 115 -14.48 5.56 -2.05
N TYR A 116 -13.74 6.66 -1.87
CA TYR A 116 -14.28 7.88 -1.24
C TYR A 116 -15.42 8.47 -2.05
N PHE A 117 -15.25 8.57 -3.36
CA PHE A 117 -16.28 9.09 -4.25
C PHE A 117 -17.56 8.27 -4.14
N VAL A 118 -17.48 6.95 -4.32
CA VAL A 118 -18.66 6.07 -4.28
C VAL A 118 -19.33 6.08 -2.90
N TYR A 119 -18.54 6.07 -1.82
CA TYR A 119 -19.09 6.10 -0.46
C TYR A 119 -19.79 7.42 -0.16
N LEU A 120 -19.15 8.56 -0.40
CA LEU A 120 -19.72 9.89 -0.14
C LEU A 120 -20.90 10.18 -1.06
N LEU A 121 -20.82 9.79 -2.34
CA LEU A 121 -21.95 9.88 -3.26
C LEU A 121 -23.16 9.13 -2.69
N ARG A 122 -22.98 7.87 -2.31
CA ARG A 122 -24.08 7.03 -1.83
C ARG A 122 -24.65 7.46 -0.47
N THR A 123 -23.80 7.90 0.45
CA THR A 123 -24.18 8.16 1.86
C THR A 123 -24.51 9.62 2.18
N TYR A 124 -23.89 10.56 1.47
CA TYR A 124 -24.00 12.00 1.74
C TYR A 124 -24.79 12.74 0.66
N CYS A 125 -24.59 12.39 -0.61
CA CYS A 125 -25.21 13.07 -1.74
C CYS A 125 -26.55 12.47 -2.17
N LEU A 126 -26.80 11.18 -1.91
CA LEU A 126 -28.03 10.48 -2.27
C LEU A 126 -28.88 10.16 -1.04
N SER A 127 -30.21 10.14 -1.23
CA SER A 127 -31.11 9.77 -0.15
C SER A 127 -30.89 8.31 0.30
N PRO A 128 -31.00 8.02 1.61
CA PRO A 128 -30.98 6.63 2.08
C PRO A 128 -32.11 5.77 1.46
N LYS A 129 -33.27 6.39 1.19
CA LYS A 129 -34.49 5.71 0.73
C LYS A 129 -34.54 5.46 -0.78
N SER A 130 -33.95 6.33 -1.59
CA SER A 130 -33.97 6.22 -3.06
C SER A 130 -32.71 6.80 -3.67
N ILE A 131 -32.13 6.06 -4.61
CA ILE A 131 -30.91 6.44 -5.36
C ILE A 131 -31.22 7.62 -6.30
N PHE A 132 -32.45 7.75 -6.78
CA PHE A 132 -32.86 8.82 -7.69
C PHE A 132 -33.11 10.16 -6.98
N ARG A 133 -33.19 10.17 -5.64
CA ARG A 133 -33.39 11.40 -4.88
C ARG A 133 -32.06 12.00 -4.45
N ILE A 134 -31.57 12.95 -5.25
CA ILE A 134 -30.33 13.67 -5.02
C ILE A 134 -30.52 14.75 -3.94
N GLN A 135 -29.63 14.79 -2.96
CA GLN A 135 -29.54 15.84 -1.94
C GLN A 135 -28.66 16.97 -2.45
N PHE A 136 -29.21 17.81 -3.34
CA PHE A 136 -28.46 18.83 -4.07
C PHE A 136 -27.59 19.73 -3.17
N LEU A 137 -28.12 20.20 -2.03
CA LEU A 137 -27.37 21.04 -1.09
C LEU A 137 -26.13 20.32 -0.52
N ASN A 138 -26.21 19.01 -0.28
CA ASN A 138 -25.06 18.23 0.20
C ASN A 138 -24.02 18.06 -0.92
N CYS A 139 -24.46 17.84 -2.17
CA CYS A 139 -23.57 17.83 -3.32
C CYS A 139 -22.82 19.15 -3.48
N VAL A 140 -23.53 20.28 -3.37
CA VAL A 140 -22.93 21.63 -3.45
C VAL A 140 -21.93 21.82 -2.31
N LYS A 141 -22.28 21.50 -1.06
CA LYS A 141 -21.36 21.63 0.10
C LYS A 141 -20.08 20.81 -0.08
N LEU A 142 -20.21 19.55 -0.51
CA LEU A 142 -19.05 18.68 -0.72
C LEU A 142 -18.21 19.17 -1.90
N GLY A 143 -18.85 19.48 -3.04
CA GLY A 143 -18.19 19.98 -4.23
C GLY A 143 -17.46 21.30 -3.98
N SER A 144 -18.11 22.27 -3.33
CA SER A 144 -17.50 23.55 -2.96
C SER A 144 -16.35 23.38 -1.98
N GLY A 145 -16.45 22.45 -1.02
CA GLY A 145 -15.37 22.13 -0.09
C GLY A 145 -14.14 21.58 -0.80
N ILE A 146 -14.33 20.62 -1.71
CA ILE A 146 -13.24 20.03 -2.50
C ILE A 146 -12.61 21.09 -3.42
N ILE A 147 -13.43 21.86 -4.16
CA ILE A 147 -12.95 22.95 -5.02
C ILE A 147 -12.17 23.98 -4.20
N GLY A 148 -12.63 24.31 -2.98
CA GLY A 148 -11.94 25.21 -2.08
C GLY A 148 -10.54 24.71 -1.72
N ILE A 149 -10.39 23.43 -1.35
CA ILE A 149 -9.07 22.84 -1.02
C ILE A 149 -8.14 22.82 -2.24
N PHE A 150 -8.62 22.37 -3.40
CA PHE A 150 -7.80 22.37 -4.62
C PHE A 150 -7.46 23.79 -5.08
N GLY A 151 -8.38 24.74 -4.91
CA GLY A 151 -8.16 26.16 -5.18
C GLY A 151 -7.10 26.76 -4.27
N LEU A 152 -7.09 26.42 -2.98
CA LEU A 152 -6.04 26.85 -2.05
C LEU A 152 -4.68 26.24 -2.38
N ALA A 153 -4.64 24.95 -2.70
CA ALA A 153 -3.40 24.24 -3.00
C ALA A 153 -2.78 24.65 -4.35
N PHE A 154 -3.59 24.76 -5.41
CA PHE A 154 -3.13 24.97 -6.78
C PHE A 154 -3.37 26.39 -7.31
N GLY A 155 -4.22 27.19 -6.67
CA GLY A 155 -4.56 28.55 -7.09
C GLY A 155 -3.34 29.48 -7.27
N PRO A 156 -2.38 29.53 -6.32
CA PRO A 156 -1.18 30.35 -6.49
C PRO A 156 -0.37 30.00 -7.75
N PHE A 157 -0.38 28.73 -8.15
CA PHE A 157 0.32 28.26 -9.35
C PHE A 157 -0.50 28.49 -10.63
N ALA A 158 -1.84 28.43 -10.53
CA ALA A 158 -2.73 28.81 -11.62
C ALA A 158 -2.58 30.28 -11.99
N LEU A 159 -2.51 31.17 -10.99
CA LEU A 159 -2.26 32.60 -11.21
C LEU A 159 -0.91 32.88 -11.87
N LYS A 160 0.08 31.99 -11.69
CA LYS A 160 1.40 32.08 -12.31
C LYS A 160 1.51 31.30 -13.63
N ASN A 161 0.41 30.76 -14.16
CA ASN A 161 0.40 29.90 -15.36
C ASN A 161 1.34 28.68 -15.30
N GLN A 162 1.59 28.13 -14.11
CA GLN A 162 2.53 27.01 -13.89
C GLN A 162 1.85 25.63 -13.80
N ILE A 163 0.53 25.55 -13.98
CA ILE A 163 -0.24 24.29 -13.88
C ILE A 163 0.26 23.21 -14.86
N PRO A 164 0.54 23.50 -16.15
CA PRO A 164 1.06 22.47 -17.06
C PRO A 164 2.39 21.86 -16.57
N GLN A 165 3.27 22.70 -16.00
CA GLN A 165 4.54 22.24 -15.46
C GLN A 165 4.34 21.34 -14.23
N ILE A 166 3.39 21.68 -13.35
CA ILE A 166 3.05 20.84 -12.20
C ILE A 166 2.51 19.49 -12.66
N LEU A 167 1.58 19.46 -13.61
CA LEU A 167 1.00 18.22 -14.13
C LEU A 167 2.05 17.31 -14.75
N SER A 168 2.97 17.86 -15.55
CA SER A 168 4.06 17.08 -16.17
C SER A 168 5.01 16.44 -15.14
N ARG A 169 5.19 17.08 -13.97
CA ARG A 169 6.05 16.57 -12.88
C ARG A 169 5.32 15.61 -11.96
N LEU A 170 4.03 15.79 -11.73
CA LEU A 170 3.21 14.88 -10.93
C LEU A 170 2.99 13.56 -11.65
N PHE A 171 2.79 13.58 -12.97
CA PHE A 171 2.54 12.38 -13.78
C PHE A 171 3.64 12.20 -14.85
N PRO A 172 4.85 11.76 -14.45
CA PRO A 172 5.93 11.52 -15.40
C PRO A 172 5.71 10.20 -16.16
N PHE A 173 5.47 10.27 -17.46
CA PHE A 173 5.15 9.09 -18.30
C PHE A 173 6.38 8.27 -18.75
N SER A 174 7.60 8.74 -18.52
CA SER A 174 8.84 8.14 -19.06
C SER A 174 9.43 7.00 -18.22
N ARG A 175 8.61 6.11 -17.66
CA ARG A 175 9.11 5.06 -16.75
C ARG A 175 8.58 3.67 -17.12
N GLY A 176 9.45 2.66 -17.06
CA GLY A 176 9.11 1.25 -17.33
C GLY A 176 8.24 0.59 -16.24
N LEU A 177 7.74 -0.60 -16.56
CA LEU A 177 6.76 -1.36 -15.74
C LEU A 177 7.30 -1.72 -14.35
N CYS A 178 8.49 -2.33 -14.30
CA CYS A 178 9.16 -2.73 -13.07
C CYS A 178 10.41 -1.88 -12.83
N HIS A 179 10.67 -1.57 -11.56
CA HIS A 179 11.92 -0.96 -11.14
C HIS A 179 13.08 -1.97 -11.12
N ALA A 180 14.30 -1.48 -10.89
CA ALA A 180 15.48 -2.28 -10.60
C ALA A 180 15.24 -3.33 -9.48
N TYR A 181 14.51 -2.93 -8.44
CA TYR A 181 13.91 -3.83 -7.48
C TYR A 181 12.42 -4.01 -7.80
N TRP A 182 11.98 -5.24 -7.98
CA TRP A 182 10.58 -5.50 -8.32
C TRP A 182 9.71 -5.30 -7.07
N ALA A 183 8.73 -4.40 -7.14
CA ALA A 183 7.69 -4.34 -6.11
C ALA A 183 6.92 -5.68 -6.10
N PRO A 184 6.49 -6.20 -4.94
CA PRO A 184 5.88 -7.53 -4.83
C PRO A 184 4.44 -7.56 -5.36
N ASN A 185 4.27 -7.39 -6.67
CA ASN A 185 3.00 -7.32 -7.37
C ASN A 185 2.90 -8.42 -8.45
N VAL A 186 1.81 -8.41 -9.23
CA VAL A 186 1.59 -9.44 -10.27
C VAL A 186 2.69 -9.41 -11.34
N TRP A 187 3.23 -8.22 -11.64
CA TRP A 187 4.28 -8.04 -12.62
C TRP A 187 5.63 -8.62 -12.17
N ALA A 188 5.92 -8.66 -10.87
CA ALA A 188 7.09 -9.37 -10.33
C ALA A 188 6.99 -10.89 -10.54
N MET A 189 5.80 -11.48 -10.38
CA MET A 189 5.58 -12.89 -10.70
C MET A 189 5.67 -13.13 -12.20
N TYR A 190 5.07 -12.25 -13.01
CA TYR A 190 5.14 -12.32 -14.47
C TYR A 190 6.59 -12.28 -14.97
N SER A 191 7.39 -11.36 -14.44
CA SER A 191 8.81 -11.23 -14.75
C SER A 191 9.60 -12.47 -14.34
N PHE A 192 9.31 -13.02 -13.16
CA PHE A 192 9.93 -14.28 -12.70
C PHE A 192 9.59 -15.45 -13.63
N VAL A 193 8.34 -15.57 -14.04
CA VAL A 193 7.91 -16.61 -14.99
C VAL A 193 8.61 -16.45 -16.34
N ASP A 194 8.74 -15.23 -16.87
CA ASP A 194 9.52 -14.97 -18.09
C ASP A 194 10.96 -15.48 -17.94
N ARG A 195 11.61 -15.22 -16.80
CA ARG A 195 12.97 -15.71 -16.53
C ARG A 195 13.06 -17.22 -16.48
N VAL A 196 12.12 -17.90 -15.82
CA VAL A 196 12.07 -19.37 -15.78
C VAL A 196 11.85 -19.92 -17.19
N LEU A 197 10.96 -19.31 -17.97
CA LEU A 197 10.67 -19.71 -19.34
C LEU A 197 11.89 -19.59 -20.26
N ILE A 198 12.79 -18.60 -20.07
CA ILE A 198 14.04 -18.52 -20.85
C ILE A 198 14.88 -19.81 -20.72
N PHE A 199 14.95 -20.39 -19.52
CA PHE A 199 15.71 -21.63 -19.30
C PHE A 199 15.03 -22.87 -19.89
N VAL A 200 13.69 -22.86 -19.97
CA VAL A 200 12.89 -24.01 -20.44
C VAL A 200 12.58 -23.91 -21.95
N ALA A 201 12.59 -22.71 -22.52
CA ALA A 201 12.25 -22.43 -23.92
C ALA A 201 13.05 -23.26 -24.94
N PRO A 202 14.37 -23.50 -24.78
CA PRO A 202 15.12 -24.37 -25.70
C PRO A 202 14.61 -25.81 -25.70
N ARG A 203 14.01 -26.29 -24.60
CA ARG A 203 13.44 -27.64 -24.50
C ARG A 203 12.03 -27.74 -25.05
N LEU A 204 11.32 -26.61 -25.18
CA LEU A 204 9.93 -26.53 -25.63
C LEU A 204 9.77 -25.95 -27.04
N GLY A 205 10.87 -25.53 -27.69
CA GLY A 205 10.83 -24.90 -29.02
C GLY A 205 10.18 -23.53 -29.04
N LEU A 206 10.15 -22.81 -27.92
CA LEU A 206 9.53 -21.48 -27.84
C LEU A 206 10.46 -20.40 -28.41
N PRO A 207 9.92 -19.42 -29.16
CA PRO A 207 10.72 -18.30 -29.67
C PRO A 207 11.18 -17.40 -28.52
N VAL A 208 12.48 -17.11 -28.46
CA VAL A 208 13.08 -16.23 -27.45
C VAL A 208 13.65 -14.98 -28.13
N LYS A 209 13.24 -13.80 -27.68
CA LYS A 209 13.80 -12.53 -28.15
C LYS A 209 15.16 -12.28 -27.49
N SER A 210 16.24 -12.38 -28.26
CA SER A 210 17.62 -12.23 -27.77
C SER A 210 17.90 -10.87 -27.11
N GLU A 211 17.24 -9.80 -27.58
CA GLU A 211 17.41 -8.44 -27.06
C GLU A 211 16.86 -8.25 -25.64
N ALA A 212 15.86 -9.05 -25.24
CA ALA A 212 15.16 -8.94 -23.97
C ALA A 212 15.72 -9.87 -22.87
N ILE A 213 16.73 -10.69 -23.20
CA ILE A 213 17.34 -11.66 -22.25
C ILE A 213 17.97 -10.94 -21.05
N ASN A 214 18.48 -9.72 -21.21
CA ASN A 214 19.13 -8.98 -20.12
C ASN A 214 18.32 -7.77 -19.63
N SER A 215 17.14 -7.49 -20.18
CA SER A 215 16.39 -6.25 -19.86
C SER A 215 16.03 -6.17 -18.37
N VAL A 216 15.46 -7.24 -17.81
CA VAL A 216 14.92 -7.23 -16.43
C VAL A 216 15.97 -7.52 -15.35
N THR A 217 17.17 -8.00 -15.72
CA THR A 217 18.24 -8.39 -14.78
C THR A 217 19.35 -7.36 -14.61
N ARG A 218 19.30 -6.25 -15.37
CA ARG A 218 20.32 -5.18 -15.32
C ARG A 218 20.31 -4.37 -14.02
N GLY A 219 19.25 -4.44 -13.21
CA GLY A 219 19.11 -3.58 -12.04
C GLY A 219 19.04 -2.08 -12.38
N LEU A 220 18.70 -1.75 -13.63
CA LEU A 220 18.55 -0.37 -14.12
C LEU A 220 17.07 -0.03 -14.26
N VAL A 221 16.73 1.23 -14.00
CA VAL A 221 15.38 1.76 -14.26
C VAL A 221 15.28 2.08 -15.76
N GLY A 222 14.50 1.30 -16.50
CA GLY A 222 14.29 1.46 -17.94
C GLY A 222 13.09 0.66 -18.44
N ASP A 223 12.85 0.68 -19.74
CA ASP A 223 11.77 -0.09 -20.36
C ASP A 223 12.03 -1.60 -20.22
N THR A 224 11.12 -2.26 -19.49
CA THR A 224 11.14 -3.70 -19.29
C THR A 224 10.68 -4.37 -20.58
N ALA A 225 11.53 -5.21 -21.16
CA ALA A 225 11.18 -6.05 -22.29
C ALA A 225 11.17 -7.52 -21.85
N PHE A 226 10.19 -8.28 -22.31
CA PHE A 226 10.01 -9.70 -22.00
C PHE A 226 10.55 -10.58 -23.13
N ALA A 227 11.26 -11.64 -22.76
CA ALA A 227 11.97 -12.48 -23.72
C ALA A 227 11.07 -13.55 -24.35
N VAL A 228 10.13 -14.08 -23.56
CA VAL A 228 9.20 -15.13 -23.97
C VAL A 228 7.76 -14.64 -23.84
N LEU A 229 7.44 -13.94 -22.75
CA LEU A 229 6.10 -13.46 -22.48
C LEU A 229 5.75 -12.19 -23.30
N PRO A 230 4.46 -11.91 -23.54
CA PRO A 230 4.01 -10.68 -24.18
C PRO A 230 4.41 -9.40 -23.42
N GLU A 231 4.61 -8.32 -24.16
CA GLU A 231 4.83 -7.00 -23.57
C GLU A 231 3.55 -6.48 -22.91
N ILE A 232 3.69 -5.97 -21.70
CA ILE A 232 2.60 -5.34 -20.96
C ILE A 232 2.69 -3.84 -21.19
N THR A 233 1.57 -3.24 -21.59
CA THR A 233 1.49 -1.79 -21.85
C THR A 233 0.82 -1.06 -20.68
N PRO A 234 1.08 0.26 -20.49
CA PRO A 234 0.39 1.07 -19.48
C PRO A 234 -1.14 0.99 -19.58
N ASN A 235 -1.67 0.89 -20.79
CA ASN A 235 -3.11 0.79 -21.06
C ASN A 235 -3.72 -0.50 -20.48
N ILE A 236 -3.00 -1.63 -20.62
CA ILE A 236 -3.43 -2.91 -20.03
C ILE A 236 -3.44 -2.82 -18.51
N CYS A 237 -2.37 -2.29 -17.92
CA CYS A 237 -2.29 -2.07 -16.47
C CYS A 237 -3.42 -1.18 -15.95
N PHE A 238 -3.71 -0.08 -16.65
CA PHE A 238 -4.80 0.83 -16.31
C PHE A 238 -6.16 0.13 -16.38
N ALA A 239 -6.43 -0.60 -17.46
CA ALA A 239 -7.69 -1.34 -17.64
C ALA A 239 -7.89 -2.40 -16.54
N LEU A 240 -6.85 -3.18 -16.24
CA LEU A 240 -6.89 -4.19 -15.17
C LEU A 240 -7.10 -3.56 -13.79
N THR A 241 -6.36 -2.48 -13.50
CA THR A 241 -6.51 -1.74 -12.24
C THR A 241 -7.94 -1.25 -12.08
N LEU A 242 -8.50 -0.61 -13.11
CA LEU A 242 -9.87 -0.10 -13.08
C LEU A 242 -10.90 -1.22 -12.92
N LEU A 243 -10.74 -2.32 -13.66
CA LEU A 243 -11.63 -3.49 -13.57
C LEU A 243 -11.71 -4.01 -12.13
N PHE A 244 -10.55 -4.25 -11.50
CA PHE A 244 -10.50 -4.77 -10.13
C PHE A 244 -10.87 -3.74 -9.06
N GLN A 245 -10.79 -2.44 -9.35
CA GLN A 245 -11.34 -1.38 -8.50
C GLN A 245 -12.87 -1.33 -8.56
N VAL A 246 -13.48 -1.46 -9.75
CA VAL A 246 -14.94 -1.35 -9.91
C VAL A 246 -15.69 -2.44 -9.14
N ILE A 247 -15.15 -3.66 -9.09
CA ILE A 247 -15.76 -4.82 -8.41
C ILE A 247 -16.18 -4.53 -6.95
N PRO A 248 -15.28 -4.11 -6.03
CA PRO A 248 -15.66 -3.78 -4.66
C PRO A 248 -16.52 -2.50 -4.57
N LEU A 249 -16.38 -1.56 -5.50
CA LEU A 249 -17.16 -0.32 -5.51
C LEU A 249 -18.65 -0.57 -5.76
N VAL A 250 -19.01 -1.52 -6.61
CA VAL A 250 -20.41 -1.92 -6.84
C VAL A 250 -21.07 -2.37 -5.54
N ARG A 251 -20.35 -3.19 -4.75
CA ARG A 251 -20.82 -3.65 -3.45
C ARG A 251 -20.88 -2.51 -2.43
N LEU A 252 -19.88 -1.64 -2.39
CA LEU A 252 -19.87 -0.46 -1.52
C LEU A 252 -21.07 0.45 -1.78
N PHE A 253 -21.38 0.71 -3.05
CA PHE A 253 -22.54 1.50 -3.45
C PHE A 253 -23.87 0.86 -3.01
N SER A 254 -23.95 -0.46 -3.10
CA SER A 254 -25.16 -1.21 -2.72
C SER A 254 -25.35 -1.28 -1.20
N ARG A 255 -24.26 -1.47 -0.43
CA ARG A 255 -24.28 -1.62 1.03
C ARG A 255 -23.25 -0.67 1.68
N PRO A 256 -23.57 0.62 1.76
CA PRO A 256 -22.64 1.64 2.24
C PRO A 256 -22.57 1.62 3.77
N ASN A 257 -21.63 0.86 4.33
CA ASN A 257 -21.28 0.91 5.74
C ASN A 257 -19.77 1.15 5.90
N TRP A 258 -19.34 1.55 7.09
CA TRP A 258 -17.96 1.94 7.35
C TRP A 258 -16.96 0.80 7.11
N ASP A 259 -17.30 -0.44 7.47
CA ASP A 259 -16.42 -1.59 7.21
C ASP A 259 -16.29 -1.88 5.71
N ALA A 260 -17.41 -1.79 4.97
CA ALA A 260 -17.42 -1.93 3.52
C ALA A 260 -16.64 -0.80 2.84
N PHE A 261 -16.65 0.40 3.42
CA PHE A 261 -15.88 1.54 2.95
C PHE A 261 -14.38 1.31 3.14
N ILE A 262 -13.92 0.94 4.34
CA ILE A 262 -12.50 0.61 4.55
C ILE A 262 -12.08 -0.57 3.69
N GLY A 263 -12.91 -1.62 3.59
CA GLY A 263 -12.62 -2.75 2.73
C GLY A 263 -12.47 -2.35 1.26
N ALA A 264 -13.33 -1.46 0.75
CA ALA A 264 -13.23 -0.94 -0.61
C ALA A 264 -11.99 -0.06 -0.80
N VAL A 265 -11.64 0.79 0.17
CA VAL A 265 -10.39 1.58 0.16
C VAL A 265 -9.18 0.65 0.08
N THR A 266 -9.12 -0.36 0.93
CA THR A 266 -8.07 -1.38 0.93
C THR A 266 -8.00 -2.13 -0.41
N LEU A 267 -9.14 -2.55 -0.98
CA LEU A 267 -9.18 -3.26 -2.26
C LEU A 267 -8.85 -2.36 -3.46
N CYS A 268 -9.16 -1.06 -3.39
CA CYS A 268 -8.71 -0.10 -4.39
C CYS A 268 -7.19 0.09 -4.32
N GLY A 269 -6.63 0.16 -3.10
CA GLY A 269 -5.19 0.12 -2.85
C GLY A 269 -4.55 -1.14 -3.43
N TYR A 270 -5.09 -2.32 -3.13
CA TYR A 270 -4.62 -3.59 -3.70
C TYR A 270 -4.60 -3.57 -5.22
N SER A 271 -5.70 -3.15 -5.85
CA SER A 271 -5.83 -3.16 -7.31
C SER A 271 -4.76 -2.26 -7.94
N SER A 272 -4.53 -1.07 -7.38
CA SER A 272 -3.48 -0.17 -7.85
C SER A 272 -2.07 -0.69 -7.60
N PHE A 273 -1.85 -1.42 -6.50
CA PHE A 273 -0.55 -1.97 -6.17
C PHE A 273 -0.21 -3.20 -7.02
N LEU A 274 -1.18 -4.07 -7.25
CA LEU A 274 -1.03 -5.34 -7.96
C LEU A 274 -0.93 -5.17 -9.47
N PHE A 275 -1.77 -4.31 -10.04
CA PHE A 275 -1.93 -4.16 -11.49
C PHE A 275 -1.46 -2.80 -12.01
N GLY A 276 -1.06 -1.88 -11.15
CA GLY A 276 -0.59 -0.56 -11.55
C GLY A 276 0.64 -0.62 -12.42
N TRP A 277 0.76 0.36 -13.32
CA TRP A 277 2.00 0.64 -14.03
C TRP A 277 2.95 1.36 -13.08
N HIS A 278 4.20 0.92 -13.02
CA HIS A 278 5.24 1.64 -12.29
C HIS A 278 4.99 1.76 -10.77
N VAL A 279 4.81 0.61 -10.11
CA VAL A 279 4.56 0.55 -8.66
C VAL A 279 5.87 0.37 -7.89
N HIS A 280 6.01 1.12 -6.80
CA HIS A 280 7.13 1.00 -5.85
C HIS A 280 6.75 0.10 -4.69
N GLU A 281 7.72 -0.64 -4.14
CA GLU A 281 7.54 -1.48 -2.95
C GLU A 281 6.96 -0.71 -1.76
N LYS A 282 7.38 0.55 -1.57
CA LYS A 282 6.88 1.46 -0.51
C LYS A 282 5.36 1.69 -0.58
N ALA A 283 4.75 1.55 -1.75
CA ALA A 283 3.32 1.77 -1.93
C ALA A 283 2.46 0.70 -1.24
N ILE A 284 3.03 -0.42 -0.79
CA ILE A 284 2.30 -1.48 -0.07
C ILE A 284 1.63 -0.97 1.22
N LEU A 285 2.18 0.10 1.82
CA LEU A 285 1.59 0.72 3.00
C LEU A 285 0.21 1.34 2.73
N LEU A 286 -0.10 1.72 1.49
CA LEU A 286 -1.46 2.15 1.10
C LEU A 286 -2.50 1.04 1.28
N VAL A 287 -2.05 -0.22 1.33
CA VAL A 287 -2.89 -1.39 1.56
C VAL A 287 -2.85 -1.81 3.03
N ILE A 288 -1.66 -1.91 3.62
CA ILE A 288 -1.47 -2.38 5.00
C ILE A 288 -2.20 -1.49 6.00
N ILE A 289 -2.09 -0.16 5.86
CA ILE A 289 -2.63 0.79 6.83
C ILE A 289 -4.17 0.69 6.92
N PRO A 290 -4.95 0.84 5.84
CA PRO A 290 -6.39 0.71 5.94
C PRO A 290 -6.83 -0.72 6.27
N PHE A 291 -6.12 -1.76 5.82
CA PHE A 291 -6.48 -3.14 6.18
C PHE A 291 -6.29 -3.41 7.68
N SER A 292 -5.24 -2.86 8.29
CA SER A 292 -4.97 -3.00 9.73
C SER A 292 -6.15 -2.52 10.60
N LEU A 293 -6.91 -1.50 10.16
CA LEU A 293 -8.08 -0.98 10.88
C LEU A 293 -9.24 -1.99 11.01
N ILE A 294 -9.33 -2.96 10.09
CA ILE A 294 -10.39 -3.98 10.06
C ILE A 294 -9.86 -5.41 10.18
N ALA A 295 -8.54 -5.59 10.33
CA ALA A 295 -7.89 -6.90 10.41
C ALA A 295 -8.40 -7.76 11.58
N LEU A 296 -8.79 -7.11 12.70
CA LEU A 296 -9.24 -7.76 13.92
C LEU A 296 -10.76 -7.84 14.06
N LYS A 297 -11.52 -7.57 12.99
CA LYS A 297 -12.98 -7.70 13.00
C LYS A 297 -13.43 -9.15 13.23
N ASP A 298 -12.71 -10.09 12.62
CA ASP A 298 -13.02 -11.52 12.64
C ASP A 298 -11.77 -12.30 12.22
N ARG A 299 -11.63 -13.56 12.67
CA ARG A 299 -10.56 -14.49 12.23
C ARG A 299 -10.41 -14.57 10.72
N ARG A 300 -11.49 -14.44 9.95
CA ARG A 300 -11.42 -14.44 8.47
C ARG A 300 -10.62 -13.24 7.93
N HIS A 301 -10.82 -12.05 8.52
CA HIS A 301 -10.06 -10.85 8.16
C HIS A 301 -8.60 -11.00 8.57
N LEU A 302 -8.34 -11.52 9.76
CA LEU A 302 -6.99 -11.76 10.25
C LEU A 302 -6.24 -12.76 9.37
N SER A 303 -6.86 -13.90 9.04
CA SER A 303 -6.25 -14.89 8.13
C SER A 303 -5.87 -14.23 6.81
N ALA A 304 -6.77 -13.45 6.19
CA ALA A 304 -6.45 -12.70 4.99
C ALA A 304 -5.32 -11.69 5.19
N PHE A 305 -5.23 -11.02 6.34
CA PHE A 305 -4.20 -10.03 6.64
C PHE A 305 -2.80 -10.62 6.89
N ARG A 306 -2.67 -11.82 7.47
CA ARG A 306 -1.34 -12.35 7.88
C ARG A 306 -0.33 -12.46 6.73
N PRO A 307 -0.65 -13.00 5.54
CA PRO A 307 0.29 -13.03 4.43
C PRO A 307 0.72 -11.64 3.96
N LEU A 308 -0.19 -10.65 3.98
CA LEU A 308 0.13 -9.25 3.68
C LEU A 308 1.08 -8.66 4.72
N ALA A 309 0.82 -8.89 6.01
CA ALA A 309 1.68 -8.38 7.08
C ALA A 309 3.12 -8.88 6.93
N VAL A 310 3.32 -10.15 6.61
CA VAL A 310 4.67 -10.70 6.37
C VAL A 310 5.25 -10.19 5.06
N SER A 311 4.57 -10.40 3.93
CA SER A 311 5.08 -10.02 2.60
C SER A 311 5.37 -8.53 2.48
N GLY A 312 4.46 -7.67 2.95
CA GLY A 312 4.59 -6.23 2.80
C GLY A 312 5.76 -5.65 3.58
N HIS A 313 6.02 -6.09 4.81
CA HIS A 313 7.16 -5.60 5.58
C HIS A 313 8.49 -6.20 5.11
N VAL A 314 8.51 -7.49 4.78
CA VAL A 314 9.72 -8.19 4.30
C VAL A 314 10.17 -7.64 2.94
N SER A 315 9.23 -7.27 2.07
CA SER A 315 9.53 -6.64 0.77
C SER A 315 10.18 -5.25 0.86
N LEU A 316 10.15 -4.61 2.04
CA LEU A 316 10.84 -3.33 2.25
C LEU A 316 12.31 -3.52 2.61
N PHE A 317 12.77 -4.73 2.92
CA PHE A 317 14.15 -4.95 3.37
C PHE A 317 15.21 -4.53 2.33
N PRO A 318 15.01 -4.78 1.02
CA PRO A 318 15.97 -4.36 0.00
C PRO A 318 16.20 -2.85 -0.11
N LEU A 319 15.29 -2.03 0.41
CA LEU A 319 15.47 -0.57 0.43
C LEU A 319 16.67 -0.15 1.27
N LEU A 320 16.95 -0.88 2.35
CA LEU A 320 18.05 -0.63 3.26
C LEU A 320 19.22 -1.56 2.93
N PHE A 321 20.03 -1.21 1.94
CA PHE A 321 21.16 -2.05 1.52
C PHE A 321 22.41 -1.89 2.43
N THR A 322 22.40 -0.95 3.37
CA THR A 322 23.57 -0.70 4.23
C THR A 322 23.72 -1.80 5.30
N PRO A 323 24.96 -2.28 5.57
CA PRO A 323 25.18 -3.31 6.58
C PRO A 323 24.82 -2.86 8.01
N ALA A 324 24.98 -1.57 8.32
CA ALA A 324 24.73 -1.03 9.66
C ALA A 324 23.24 -1.05 10.04
N GLU A 325 22.34 -0.91 9.06
CA GLU A 325 20.89 -0.89 9.28
C GLU A 325 20.27 -2.29 9.28
N LEU A 326 21.04 -3.32 8.86
CA LEU A 326 20.57 -4.70 8.72
C LEU A 326 20.07 -5.32 10.03
N PRO A 327 20.77 -5.20 11.19
CA PRO A 327 20.28 -5.77 12.44
C PRO A 327 19.01 -5.06 12.92
N ILE A 328 18.96 -3.73 12.81
CA ILE A 328 17.84 -2.92 13.28
C ILE A 328 16.58 -3.30 12.50
N LYS A 329 16.62 -3.27 11.16
CA LYS A 329 15.43 -3.58 10.35
C LYS A 329 14.97 -5.02 10.53
N THR A 330 15.90 -5.98 10.64
CA THR A 330 15.56 -7.41 10.70
C THR A 330 15.01 -7.78 12.07
N VAL A 331 15.73 -7.43 13.15
CA VAL A 331 15.32 -7.74 14.52
C VAL A 331 14.03 -7.02 14.88
N TYR A 332 13.92 -5.72 14.55
CA TYR A 332 12.70 -4.96 14.82
C TYR A 332 11.49 -5.51 14.07
N THR A 333 11.64 -5.81 12.77
CA THR A 333 10.54 -6.34 11.97
C THR A 333 10.11 -7.74 12.44
N ILE A 334 11.05 -8.63 12.74
CA ILE A 334 10.72 -9.97 13.25
C ILE A 334 10.04 -9.87 14.61
N PHE A 335 10.58 -9.05 15.53
CA PHE A 335 9.98 -8.84 16.84
C PHE A 335 8.55 -8.29 16.72
N TRP A 336 8.35 -7.26 15.89
CA TRP A 336 7.03 -6.69 15.63
C TRP A 336 6.08 -7.72 15.03
N LEU A 337 6.50 -8.49 14.02
CA LEU A 337 5.67 -9.50 13.38
C LEU A 337 5.24 -10.58 14.38
N VAL A 338 6.17 -11.12 15.16
CA VAL A 338 5.88 -12.15 16.18
C VAL A 338 4.92 -11.60 17.23
N LEU A 339 5.23 -10.43 17.80
CA LEU A 339 4.42 -9.80 18.84
C LEU A 339 3.00 -9.53 18.36
N PHE A 340 2.83 -8.82 17.24
CA PHE A 340 1.51 -8.40 16.79
C PHE A 340 0.70 -9.53 16.19
N LEU A 341 1.30 -10.51 15.52
CA LEU A 341 0.55 -11.70 15.08
C LEU A 341 0.04 -12.51 16.29
N MET A 342 0.84 -12.65 17.36
CA MET A 342 0.38 -13.30 18.60
C MET A 342 -0.72 -12.50 19.32
N VAL A 343 -0.59 -11.17 19.42
CA VAL A 343 -1.61 -10.30 20.02
C VAL A 343 -2.90 -10.35 19.20
N PHE A 344 -2.79 -10.31 17.87
CA PHE A 344 -3.92 -10.39 16.94
C PHE A 344 -4.64 -11.74 17.08
N ASP A 345 -3.89 -12.82 17.25
CA ASP A 345 -4.44 -14.15 17.50
C ASP A 345 -5.17 -14.29 18.82
N ARG A 346 -4.89 -13.47 19.82
CA ARG A 346 -5.65 -13.47 21.09
C ARG A 346 -6.84 -12.52 21.06
N THR A 347 -6.78 -11.48 20.24
CA THR A 347 -7.79 -10.40 20.22
C THR A 347 -8.86 -10.59 19.14
N ALA A 348 -8.56 -11.31 18.05
CA ALA A 348 -9.51 -11.53 16.97
C ALA A 348 -10.65 -12.48 17.41
N PRO A 349 -11.92 -12.02 17.36
CA PRO A 349 -13.07 -12.83 17.75
C PRO A 349 -13.31 -13.96 16.74
N ALA A 350 -13.94 -15.05 17.21
CA ALA A 350 -14.31 -16.17 16.35
C ALA A 350 -15.32 -15.74 15.26
N SER A 351 -15.27 -16.41 14.11
CA SER A 351 -16.17 -16.13 13.00
C SER A 351 -17.50 -16.83 13.19
N ASN A 352 -18.59 -16.11 12.95
CA ASN A 352 -19.93 -16.69 12.82
C ASN A 352 -20.14 -17.37 11.45
N ARG A 353 -19.22 -17.19 10.49
CA ARG A 353 -19.29 -17.82 9.16
C ARG A 353 -18.18 -18.87 9.02
N PRO A 354 -18.41 -19.95 8.25
CA PRO A 354 -17.39 -20.97 8.06
C PRO A 354 -16.13 -20.36 7.45
N ARG A 355 -14.98 -20.80 7.96
CA ARG A 355 -13.67 -20.43 7.41
C ARG A 355 -13.43 -21.20 6.12
N PHE A 356 -12.75 -20.56 5.18
CA PHE A 356 -12.27 -21.24 3.97
C PHE A 356 -11.03 -22.06 4.35
N PHE A 357 -11.22 -23.36 4.50
CA PHE A 357 -10.20 -24.30 4.97
C PHE A 357 -8.87 -24.22 4.20
N LEU A 358 -8.92 -24.00 2.88
CA LEU A 358 -7.73 -23.90 2.03
C LEU A 358 -6.89 -22.65 2.33
N PHE A 359 -7.53 -21.56 2.75
CA PHE A 359 -6.86 -20.28 2.94
C PHE A 359 -5.99 -20.25 4.21
N ASP A 360 -6.47 -20.89 5.28
CA ASP A 360 -5.70 -21.04 6.52
C ASP A 360 -4.43 -21.89 6.29
N ARG A 361 -4.52 -22.97 5.48
CA ARG A 361 -3.36 -23.80 5.09
C ARG A 361 -2.35 -23.03 4.24
N PHE A 362 -2.83 -22.27 3.25
CA PHE A 362 -1.98 -21.40 2.43
C PHE A 362 -1.19 -20.42 3.31
N THR A 363 -1.88 -19.76 4.26
CA THR A 363 -1.26 -18.79 5.15
C THR A 363 -0.16 -19.41 6.00
N ILE A 364 -0.42 -20.58 6.60
CA ILE A 364 0.57 -21.29 7.41
C ILE A 364 1.77 -21.68 6.56
N LEU A 365 1.54 -22.34 5.41
CA LEU A 365 2.61 -22.75 4.50
C LEU A 365 3.46 -21.57 4.05
N TYR A 366 2.81 -20.46 3.68
CA TYR A 366 3.49 -19.23 3.27
C TYR A 366 4.37 -18.65 4.39
N ILE A 367 3.88 -18.60 5.62
CA ILE A 367 4.68 -18.10 6.74
C ILE A 367 5.85 -19.06 7.02
N THR A 368 5.61 -20.37 7.03
CA THR A 368 6.66 -21.36 7.28
C THR A 368 7.78 -21.30 6.24
N VAL A 369 7.45 -21.18 4.95
CA VAL A 369 8.46 -21.10 3.87
C VAL A 369 9.15 -19.73 3.84
N SER A 370 8.52 -18.66 4.35
CA SER A 370 9.16 -17.34 4.40
C SER A 370 10.40 -17.31 5.31
N ILE A 371 10.42 -18.11 6.38
CA ILE A 371 11.53 -18.14 7.35
C ILE A 371 12.85 -18.60 6.70
N PRO A 372 12.96 -19.81 6.11
CA PRO A 372 14.20 -20.25 5.47
C PRO A 372 14.57 -19.35 4.29
N LEU A 373 13.59 -18.79 3.57
CA LEU A 373 13.87 -17.88 2.46
C LEU A 373 14.54 -16.59 2.94
N ILE A 374 14.04 -15.96 4.01
CA ILE A 374 14.65 -14.75 4.58
C ILE A 374 16.07 -15.05 5.07
N VAL A 375 16.27 -16.20 5.73
CA VAL A 375 17.61 -16.64 6.19
C VAL A 375 18.56 -16.82 4.99
N TYR A 376 18.10 -17.46 3.91
CA TYR A 376 18.89 -17.59 2.69
C TYR A 376 19.26 -16.23 2.09
N CYS A 377 18.26 -15.36 1.87
CA CYS A 377 18.44 -14.09 1.19
C CYS A 377 19.24 -13.06 2.00
N SER A 378 19.12 -13.08 3.34
CA SER A 378 19.75 -12.07 4.21
C SER A 378 21.11 -12.50 4.77
N LEU A 379 21.33 -13.80 4.99
CA LEU A 379 22.53 -14.30 5.65
C LEU A 379 23.35 -15.23 4.76
N LEU A 380 22.73 -16.28 4.19
CA LEU A 380 23.48 -17.36 3.56
C LEU A 380 23.98 -17.03 2.15
N HIS A 381 23.22 -16.27 1.35
CA HIS A 381 23.56 -16.04 -0.06
C HIS A 381 24.93 -15.37 -0.22
N ARG A 382 25.20 -14.31 0.58
CA ARG A 382 26.48 -13.60 0.55
C ARG A 382 27.65 -14.47 1.02
N ILE A 383 27.39 -15.40 1.94
CA ILE A 383 28.38 -16.35 2.45
C ILE A 383 28.73 -17.40 1.38
N ILE A 384 27.72 -17.92 0.66
CA ILE A 384 27.87 -19.02 -0.30
C ILE A 384 28.37 -18.54 -1.67
N PHE A 385 27.79 -17.47 -2.20
CA PHE A 385 28.00 -17.02 -3.58
C PHE A 385 28.85 -15.74 -3.71
N GLY A 386 29.20 -15.10 -2.58
CA GLY A 386 29.99 -13.87 -2.58
C GLY A 386 29.30 -12.74 -3.32
N LYS A 387 29.95 -12.21 -4.37
CA LYS A 387 29.40 -11.18 -5.28
C LYS A 387 28.70 -11.77 -6.52
N SER A 388 28.74 -13.09 -6.71
CA SER A 388 28.07 -13.74 -7.83
C SER A 388 26.57 -13.75 -7.58
N TYR A 389 25.77 -13.51 -8.62
CA TYR A 389 24.30 -13.54 -8.55
C TYR A 389 23.66 -12.55 -7.56
N GLU A 390 24.20 -11.34 -7.44
CA GLU A 390 23.75 -10.29 -6.50
C GLU A 390 22.23 -9.99 -6.55
N PHE A 391 21.60 -10.10 -7.73
CA PHE A 391 20.17 -9.83 -7.90
C PHE A 391 19.26 -11.04 -7.60
N LEU A 392 19.81 -12.25 -7.41
CA LEU A 392 19.03 -13.47 -7.20
C LEU A 392 18.24 -13.45 -5.88
N PRO A 393 18.82 -13.03 -4.73
CA PRO A 393 18.04 -12.87 -3.50
C PRO A 393 16.93 -11.84 -3.64
N LEU A 394 17.20 -10.73 -4.32
CA LEU A 394 16.23 -9.66 -4.54
C LEU A 394 15.02 -10.15 -5.35
N MET A 395 15.31 -10.90 -6.42
CA MET A 395 14.30 -11.55 -7.25
C MET A 395 13.44 -12.52 -6.43
N PHE A 396 14.06 -13.44 -5.68
CA PHE A 396 13.30 -14.39 -4.86
C PHE A 396 12.45 -13.70 -3.79
N MET A 397 13.00 -12.72 -3.09
CA MET A 397 12.28 -11.97 -2.06
C MET A 397 11.06 -11.24 -2.65
N SER A 398 11.23 -10.61 -3.82
CA SER A 398 10.13 -9.93 -4.50
C SER A 398 9.06 -10.90 -4.98
N SER A 399 9.43 -11.93 -5.75
CA SER A 399 8.49 -12.90 -6.32
C SER A 399 7.75 -13.68 -5.23
N TYR A 400 8.45 -14.08 -4.16
CA TYR A 400 7.83 -14.76 -3.03
C TYR A 400 6.88 -13.83 -2.27
N SER A 401 7.30 -12.59 -2.00
CA SER A 401 6.42 -11.60 -1.36
C SER A 401 5.18 -11.31 -2.21
N ALA A 402 5.32 -11.29 -3.54
CA ALA A 402 4.18 -11.11 -4.46
C ALA A 402 3.12 -12.21 -4.31
N ILE A 403 3.53 -13.47 -4.11
CA ILE A 403 2.61 -14.57 -3.83
C ILE A 403 1.82 -14.30 -2.54
N GLY A 404 2.48 -13.79 -1.50
CA GLY A 404 1.85 -13.40 -0.24
C GLY A 404 0.82 -12.28 -0.41
N VAL A 405 1.17 -11.22 -1.16
CA VAL A 405 0.27 -10.08 -1.43
C VAL A 405 -0.94 -10.52 -2.27
N VAL A 406 -0.73 -11.30 -3.34
CA VAL A 406 -1.80 -11.82 -4.19
C VAL A 406 -2.71 -12.78 -3.42
N GLY A 407 -2.12 -13.68 -2.63
CA GLY A 407 -2.88 -14.59 -1.77
C GLY A 407 -3.75 -13.82 -0.77
N SER A 408 -3.18 -12.80 -0.11
CA SER A 408 -3.94 -11.92 0.79
C SER A 408 -5.08 -11.18 0.09
N TRP A 409 -4.83 -10.66 -1.12
CA TRP A 409 -5.83 -9.97 -1.93
C TRP A 409 -7.01 -10.89 -2.29
N ILE A 410 -6.74 -12.10 -2.77
CA ILE A 410 -7.78 -13.09 -3.10
C ILE A 410 -8.59 -13.44 -1.84
N GLY A 411 -7.89 -13.74 -0.74
CA GLY A 411 -8.54 -14.04 0.54
C GLY A 411 -9.42 -12.89 1.02
N PHE A 412 -8.93 -11.65 0.94
CA PHE A 412 -9.67 -10.48 1.38
C PHE A 412 -10.84 -10.14 0.46
N MET A 413 -10.70 -10.31 -0.86
CA MET A 413 -11.83 -10.19 -1.81
C MET A 413 -12.96 -11.13 -1.41
N VAL A 414 -12.65 -12.41 -1.15
CA VAL A 414 -13.66 -13.38 -0.71
C VAL A 414 -14.31 -12.94 0.61
N VAL A 415 -13.52 -12.54 1.61
CA VAL A 415 -14.04 -12.07 2.90
C VAL A 415 -14.92 -10.83 2.75
N TYR A 416 -14.54 -9.92 1.85
CA TYR A 416 -15.28 -8.69 1.58
C TYR A 416 -16.68 -8.99 1.03
N PHE A 417 -16.78 -9.89 0.04
CA PHE A 417 -18.06 -10.28 -0.57
C PHE A 417 -18.90 -11.23 0.29
N THR A 418 -18.24 -12.01 1.16
CA THR A 418 -18.89 -12.98 2.07
C THR A 418 -19.00 -12.47 3.50
N SER A 419 -18.88 -11.17 3.74
CA SER A 419 -19.33 -10.51 4.98
C SER A 419 -20.74 -9.94 4.79
#